data_AF-G2ZT71-F1
#
_entry.id   AF-G2ZT71-F1
#
_cell.length_a   1.000
_cell.length_b   1.000
_cell.length_c   1.000
_cell.angle_alpha   90.00
_cell.angle_beta   90.00
_cell.angle_gamma   90.00
#
_symmetry.space_group_name_H-M   'P 1'
#
loop_
_entity.id
_entity.type
_entity.pdbx_description
1 polymer ?
#
loop_
_entity_poly.entity_id
_entity_poly.type
_entity_poly.pdbx_seq_one_letter_code
_entity_poly.pdbx_strand_id
1 'polypeptide(L)'
;MRQLVLGLVVVGVALLAGAHTADAKTHRSTSAKHEFQRQHPCPATGQPSGKCPGYVIDHVTPLCAGGPDAPANMQWQTLADSKAKDVEERRYCRALKSTH
;
A
#
# COMPACT_ATOMS: atom_id res chain seq x y z
N MET A 1 31.73 -51.57 20.13
CA MET A 1 32.67 -51.14 19.07
C MET A 1 32.17 -49.84 18.48
N ARG A 2 32.96 -48.77 18.62
CA ARG A 2 32.80 -47.49 17.92
C ARG A 2 33.00 -47.72 16.42
N GLN A 3 32.12 -47.16 15.59
CA GLN A 3 32.53 -46.69 14.27
C GLN A 3 32.09 -45.23 14.13
N LEU A 4 33.11 -44.37 14.04
CA LEU A 4 33.04 -42.98 13.63
C LEU A 4 33.05 -42.98 12.09
N VAL A 5 32.13 -42.26 11.45
CA VAL A 5 32.35 -41.73 10.11
C VAL A 5 31.84 -40.29 10.08
N LEU A 6 32.79 -39.37 9.93
CA LEU A 6 32.62 -37.96 9.59
C LEU A 6 32.25 -37.81 8.10
N GLY A 7 31.52 -36.75 7.77
CA GLY A 7 31.42 -36.18 6.41
C GLY A 7 30.00 -36.25 5.84
N LEU A 8 29.36 -35.22 5.31
CA LEU A 8 29.81 -33.91 4.84
C LEU A 8 28.72 -32.85 5.13
N VAL A 9 29.16 -31.64 5.45
CA VAL A 9 28.37 -30.42 5.32
C VAL A 9 28.17 -30.12 3.84
N VAL A 10 26.94 -30.00 3.35
CA VAL A 10 26.61 -29.05 2.28
C VAL A 10 25.25 -28.42 2.60
N VAL A 11 25.34 -27.17 3.05
CA VAL A 11 24.25 -26.20 3.12
C VAL A 11 23.81 -25.91 1.68
N GLY A 12 22.53 -26.11 1.38
CA GLY A 12 21.94 -25.79 0.09
C GLY A 12 20.56 -25.14 0.27
N VAL A 13 20.53 -23.98 0.94
CA VAL A 13 19.34 -23.11 0.93
C VAL A 13 19.23 -22.54 -0.48
N ALA A 14 18.44 -23.20 -1.34
CA ALA A 14 18.14 -22.72 -2.67
C ALA A 14 17.32 -21.43 -2.56
N LEU A 15 17.99 -20.34 -2.92
CA LEU A 15 17.51 -18.97 -2.98
C LEU A 15 16.16 -18.87 -3.69
N LEU A 16 15.18 -18.32 -2.98
CA LEU A 16 13.92 -17.80 -3.51
C LEU A 16 14.23 -16.65 -4.48
N ALA A 17 14.39 -16.95 -5.77
CA ALA A 17 14.46 -15.93 -6.81
C ALA A 17 13.04 -15.45 -7.16
N GLY A 18 12.47 -14.61 -6.31
CA GLY A 18 11.24 -13.85 -6.58
C GLY A 18 11.57 -12.41 -6.96
N ALA A 19 12.18 -12.18 -8.12
CA ALA A 19 12.41 -10.83 -8.63
C ALA A 19 11.14 -10.30 -9.33
N HIS A 20 10.19 -9.79 -8.54
CA HIS A 20 9.10 -8.97 -9.06
C HIS A 20 9.45 -7.49 -8.92
N THR A 21 10.15 -6.92 -9.90
CA THR A 21 10.23 -5.46 -10.03
C THR A 21 9.47 -5.03 -11.28
N ALA A 22 8.16 -5.25 -11.26
CA ALA A 22 7.27 -4.41 -12.04
C ALA A 22 6.92 -3.22 -11.13
N ASP A 23 7.51 -2.04 -11.39
CA ASP A 23 6.92 -0.75 -10.95
C ASP A 23 5.65 -0.56 -11.82
N ALA A 24 4.68 -1.45 -11.63
CA ALA A 24 3.34 -1.27 -12.11
C ALA A 24 2.79 -0.17 -11.23
N LYS A 25 2.41 0.96 -11.84
CA LYS A 25 1.54 1.95 -11.21
C LYS A 25 0.33 1.18 -10.71
N THR A 26 0.34 0.80 -9.43
CA THR A 26 -0.66 -0.10 -8.85
C THR A 26 -2.00 0.56 -9.12
N HIS A 27 -2.82 -0.12 -9.93
CA HIS A 27 -4.12 0.38 -10.31
C HIS A 27 -4.93 0.47 -9.02
N ARG A 28 -5.13 1.70 -8.52
CA ARG A 28 -5.88 1.96 -7.29
C ARG A 28 -7.24 1.28 -7.40
N SER A 29 -7.55 0.44 -6.43
CA SER A 29 -8.70 -0.45 -6.45
C SER A 29 -10.00 0.36 -6.35
N THR A 30 -10.76 0.41 -7.45
CA THR A 30 -12.07 1.05 -7.47
C THR A 30 -13.06 0.33 -6.55
N SER A 31 -12.94 -1.00 -6.43
CA SER A 31 -13.75 -1.81 -5.52
C SER A 31 -13.47 -1.47 -4.07
N ALA A 32 -12.20 -1.28 -3.68
CA ALA A 32 -11.85 -0.86 -2.32
C ALA A 32 -12.39 0.53 -1.98
N LYS A 33 -12.33 1.48 -2.91
CA LYS A 33 -12.94 2.82 -2.72
C LYS A 33 -14.46 2.74 -2.57
N HIS A 34 -15.13 1.94 -3.38
CA HIS A 34 -16.57 1.74 -3.27
C HIS A 34 -16.95 1.03 -1.96
N GLU A 35 -16.16 0.07 -1.51
CA GLU A 35 -16.37 -0.60 -0.22
C GLU A 35 -16.20 0.37 0.95
N PHE A 36 -15.11 1.16 0.96
CA PHE A 36 -14.91 2.22 1.93
C PHE A 36 -16.11 3.17 1.95
N GLN A 37 -16.57 3.64 0.79
CA GLN A 37 -17.68 4.58 0.70
C GLN A 37 -19.01 4.00 1.24
N ARG A 38 -19.25 2.69 1.09
CA ARG A 38 -20.43 2.03 1.66
C ARG A 38 -20.36 1.96 3.19
N GLN A 39 -19.17 1.69 3.74
CA GLN A 39 -18.93 1.61 5.18
C GLN A 39 -18.89 3.01 5.84
N HIS A 40 -18.42 4.00 5.09
CA HIS A 40 -18.22 5.38 5.52
C HIS A 40 -18.87 6.32 4.50
N PRO A 41 -20.18 6.62 4.63
CA PRO A 41 -20.88 7.48 3.69
C PRO A 41 -20.25 8.86 3.55
N CYS A 42 -20.50 9.51 2.41
CA CYS A 42 -19.91 10.82 2.10
C CYS A 42 -20.24 11.86 3.19
N PRO A 43 -19.26 12.56 3.76
CA PRO A 43 -19.50 13.59 4.79
C PRO A 43 -20.35 14.77 4.31
N ALA A 44 -20.32 15.09 3.02
CA ALA A 44 -21.09 16.21 2.47
C ALA A 44 -22.55 15.87 2.11
N THR A 45 -22.85 14.60 1.77
CA THR A 45 -24.17 14.21 1.21
C THR A 45 -24.85 13.07 1.97
N GLY A 46 -24.14 12.42 2.89
CA GLY A 46 -24.59 11.20 3.58
C GLY A 46 -24.75 9.98 2.67
N GLN A 47 -24.37 10.07 1.39
CA GLN A 47 -24.60 8.99 0.43
C GLN A 47 -23.53 7.91 0.52
N PRO A 48 -23.90 6.61 0.51
CA PRO A 48 -22.97 5.48 0.57
C PRO A 48 -22.36 5.14 -0.80
N SER A 49 -22.65 5.94 -1.84
CA SER A 49 -22.09 5.80 -3.18
C SER A 49 -22.13 7.14 -3.92
N GLY A 50 -21.33 7.24 -5.00
CA GLY A 50 -21.33 8.40 -5.88
C GLY A 50 -20.31 9.48 -5.48
N LYS A 51 -20.47 10.68 -6.05
CA LYS A 51 -19.53 11.79 -5.80
C LYS A 51 -19.72 12.36 -4.39
N CYS A 52 -18.61 12.80 -3.79
CA CYS A 52 -18.62 13.54 -2.53
C CYS A 52 -18.04 14.95 -2.73
N PRO A 53 -18.87 16.00 -2.89
CA PRO A 53 -18.38 17.35 -3.13
C PRO A 53 -17.43 17.83 -2.03
N GLY A 54 -16.25 18.32 -2.42
CA GLY A 54 -15.24 18.84 -1.49
C GLY A 54 -14.32 17.78 -0.85
N TYR A 55 -14.59 16.50 -1.06
CA TYR A 55 -13.85 15.40 -0.44
C TYR A 55 -13.34 14.38 -1.46
N VAL A 56 -12.27 13.68 -1.07
CA VAL A 56 -11.73 12.51 -1.75
C VAL A 56 -11.53 11.39 -0.75
N ILE A 57 -11.60 10.15 -1.24
CA ILE A 57 -11.10 8.99 -0.49
C ILE A 57 -9.61 8.91 -0.77
N ASP A 58 -8.83 9.06 0.28
CA ASP A 58 -7.36 9.09 0.30
C ASP A 58 -6.84 7.97 1.20
N HIS A 59 -5.60 7.53 1.00
CA HIS A 59 -4.98 6.50 1.83
C HIS A 59 -4.37 7.12 3.09
N VAL A 60 -4.52 6.48 4.25
CA VAL A 60 -3.91 6.95 5.51
C VAL A 60 -2.39 6.80 5.43
N THR A 61 -1.93 5.60 5.11
CA THR A 61 -0.53 5.28 4.81
C THR A 61 -0.33 5.27 3.30
N PRO A 62 0.66 5.99 2.75
CA PRO A 62 0.89 6.05 1.31
C PRO A 62 1.20 4.65 0.73
N LEU A 63 0.63 4.33 -0.42
CA LEU A 63 0.90 3.05 -1.11
C LEU A 63 2.38 2.84 -1.41
N CYS A 64 3.12 3.92 -1.72
CA CYS A 64 4.56 3.87 -1.99
C CYS A 64 5.39 3.43 -0.78
N ALA A 65 4.83 3.56 0.42
CA ALA A 65 5.44 3.23 1.70
C ALA A 65 4.93 1.88 2.24
N GLY A 66 4.26 1.09 1.40
CA GLY A 66 3.71 -0.22 1.79
C GLY A 66 2.32 -0.15 2.41
N GLY A 67 1.64 1.01 2.38
CA GLY A 67 0.24 1.11 2.79
C GLY A 67 -0.65 0.18 1.94
N PRO A 68 -1.57 -0.59 2.54
CA PRO A 68 -2.44 -1.48 1.77
C PRO A 68 -3.48 -0.68 0.98
N ASP A 69 -3.82 -1.14 -0.22
CA ASP A 69 -4.91 -0.58 -1.02
C ASP A 69 -6.26 -1.19 -0.61
N ALA A 70 -6.68 -0.91 0.62
CA ALA A 70 -7.86 -1.50 1.26
C ALA A 70 -8.65 -0.45 2.06
N PRO A 71 -9.97 -0.65 2.30
CA PRO A 71 -10.79 0.27 3.07
C PRO A 71 -10.22 0.62 4.45
N ALA A 72 -9.57 -0.34 5.10
CA ALA A 72 -8.95 -0.16 6.41
C ALA A 72 -7.80 0.87 6.42
N ASN A 73 -7.25 1.22 5.25
CA ASN A 73 -6.22 2.23 5.08
C ASN A 73 -6.74 3.42 4.26
N MET A 74 -8.05 3.65 4.23
CA MET A 74 -8.66 4.78 3.54
C MET A 74 -9.31 5.74 4.53
N GLN A 75 -9.41 7.01 4.14
CA GLN A 75 -10.13 8.04 4.87
C GLN A 75 -10.77 9.05 3.91
N TRP A 76 -11.85 9.67 4.36
CA TRP A 76 -12.31 10.90 3.74
C TRP A 76 -11.34 12.02 4.08
N GLN A 77 -10.91 12.75 3.06
CA GLN A 77 -10.04 13.91 3.20
C GLN A 77 -10.62 15.05 2.36
N THR A 78 -10.50 16.29 2.85
CA THR A 78 -10.82 17.46 2.01
C THR A 78 -9.86 17.52 0.82
N LEU A 79 -10.30 18.12 -0.28
CA LEU A 79 -9.44 18.33 -1.46
C LEU A 79 -8.17 19.14 -1.11
N ALA A 80 -8.28 20.11 -0.21
CA ALA A 80 -7.17 20.95 0.21
C ALA A 80 -6.12 20.15 0.99
N ASP A 81 -6.56 19.38 2.00
CA ASP A 81 -5.65 18.58 2.83
C ASP A 81 -5.02 17.43 2.03
N SER A 82 -5.79 16.77 1.15
CA SER A 82 -5.25 15.70 0.29
C SER A 82 -4.14 16.23 -0.63
N LYS A 83 -4.30 17.46 -1.17
CA LYS A 83 -3.26 18.10 -1.97
C LYS A 83 -2.02 18.46 -1.15
N ALA A 84 -2.19 18.92 0.09
CA ALA A 84 -1.08 19.21 0.99
C ALA A 84 -0.31 17.93 1.31
N LYS A 85 -1.03 16.86 1.68
CA LYS A 85 -0.48 15.53 1.95
C LYS A 85 0.26 14.96 0.72
N ASP A 86 -0.32 15.04 -0.48
CA ASP A 86 0.32 14.60 -1.73
C ASP A 86 1.71 15.23 -1.98
N VAL A 87 1.93 16.48 -1.54
CA VAL A 87 3.24 17.14 -1.68
C VAL A 87 4.27 16.50 -0.76
N GLU A 88 3.90 16.26 0.49
CA GLU A 88 4.75 15.63 1.51
C GLU A 88 5.03 14.17 1.17
N GLU A 89 3.99 13.41 0.85
CA GLU A 89 4.09 12.00 0.47
C GLU A 89 5.00 11.84 -0.75
N ARG A 90 4.89 12.69 -1.77
CA ARG A 90 5.79 12.61 -2.93
C ARG A 90 7.26 12.81 -2.56
N ARG A 91 7.57 13.66 -1.57
CA ARG A 91 8.95 13.81 -1.06
C ARG A 91 9.39 12.54 -0.34
N TYR A 92 8.55 12.02 0.55
CA TYR A 92 8.80 10.80 1.28
C TYR A 92 8.99 9.58 0.38
N CYS A 93 8.06 9.33 -0.55
CA CYS A 93 8.14 8.25 -1.53
C CYS A 93 9.43 8.30 -2.37
N ARG A 94 9.89 9.50 -2.76
CA ARG A 94 11.15 9.65 -3.50
C ARG A 94 12.35 9.25 -2.64
N ALA A 95 12.40 9.68 -1.38
CA ALA A 95 13.48 9.31 -0.47
C ALA A 95 13.54 7.79 -0.24
N LEU A 96 12.39 7.13 -0.08
CA LEU A 96 12.31 5.67 0.03
C LEU A 96 12.87 4.98 -1.22
N LYS A 97 12.49 5.44 -2.42
CA LYS A 97 13.00 4.89 -3.69
C LYS A 97 14.51 5.12 -3.89
N SER A 98 15.10 6.14 -3.29
CA SER A 98 16.54 6.43 -3.42
C SER A 98 17.43 5.67 -2.43
N THR A 99 16.83 4.94 -1.48
CA THR A 99 17.56 4.22 -0.41
C THR A 99 17.72 2.72 -0.72
N HIS A 100 17.12 2.23 -1.79
CA HIS A 100 17.21 0.86 -2.31
C HIS A 100 17.92 0.84 -3.66
#